data_AF-W0DS92-F1
#
_entry.id   AF-W0DS92-F1
#
_cell.length_a   1.000
_cell.length_b   1.000
_cell.length_c   1.000
_cell.angle_alpha   90.00
_cell.angle_beta   90.00
_cell.angle_gamma   90.00
#
_symmetry.space_group_name_H-M   'P 1'
#
loop_
_entity.id
_entity.type
_entity.pdbx_description
1 polymer ?
#
loop_
_entity_poly.entity_id
_entity_poly.type
_entity_poly.pdbx_seq_one_letter_code
_entity_poly.pdbx_strand_id
1 'polypeptide(L)'
;MTRAHFVIDPANPGEVLACAGLAWLADRVDPGCSTGFLLSAEDWSFETSFDPAGIQQWIGHEPELTEDRLQLGDIVLDWWNPGWGLNPALKFWAGQQTARSVFGNLVKAARDGEARDWLGFATRITGRLGVDPLGSWDGLSLGWSINEHADIQILCRPYVELFAFLGLQVFPVQGDRAEGFRYHLWHPAPLTLARLAYANAGRHAGPGWRTVTGKAGSNTYLKPAVPIQE
;
A
#
# COMPACT_ATOMS: atom_id res chain seq x y z
N MET A 1 7.23 -0.23 -21.51
CA MET A 1 6.41 -0.98 -20.52
C MET A 1 6.27 -2.43 -20.96
N THR A 2 6.34 -3.35 -20.02
CA THR A 2 6.12 -4.78 -20.27
C THR A 2 4.97 -5.26 -19.40
N ARG A 3 4.09 -6.11 -19.93
CA ARG A 3 3.06 -6.78 -19.14
C ARG A 3 3.75 -7.68 -18.12
N ALA A 4 3.45 -7.48 -16.85
CA ALA A 4 4.03 -8.21 -15.74
C ALA A 4 2.92 -8.94 -14.98
N HIS A 5 3.30 -10.09 -14.41
CA HIS A 5 2.46 -10.90 -13.53
C HIS A 5 3.19 -11.06 -12.21
N PHE A 6 2.51 -10.73 -11.12
CA PHE A 6 3.04 -10.84 -9.77
C PHE A 6 2.16 -11.77 -8.97
N VAL A 7 2.72 -12.77 -8.29
CA VAL A 7 1.97 -13.61 -7.35
C VAL A 7 1.71 -12.78 -6.10
N ILE A 8 0.46 -12.69 -5.67
CA ILE A 8 0.01 -11.82 -4.56
C ILE A 8 -0.72 -12.68 -3.54
N ASP A 9 -0.54 -12.39 -2.26
CA ASP A 9 -1.38 -12.90 -1.19
C ASP A 9 -2.56 -11.94 -0.93
N PRO A 10 -3.81 -12.30 -1.26
CA PRO A 10 -4.96 -11.48 -0.94
C PRO A 10 -5.23 -11.32 0.55
N ALA A 11 -4.64 -12.15 1.42
CA ALA A 11 -4.69 -11.93 2.86
C ALA A 11 -3.70 -10.86 3.32
N ASN A 12 -2.81 -10.38 2.44
CA ASN A 12 -1.91 -9.27 2.71
C ASN A 12 -2.51 -7.94 2.19
N PRO A 13 -3.13 -7.11 3.05
CA PRO A 13 -3.71 -5.85 2.61
C PRO A 13 -2.69 -4.87 2.02
N GLY A 14 -1.43 -4.93 2.43
CA GLY A 14 -0.35 -4.12 1.88
C GLY A 14 -0.08 -4.45 0.41
N GLU A 15 -0.05 -5.74 0.05
CA GLU A 15 0.16 -6.16 -1.34
C GLU A 15 -1.02 -5.79 -2.24
N VAL A 16 -2.24 -5.93 -1.75
CA VAL A 16 -3.44 -5.56 -2.52
C VAL A 16 -3.52 -4.05 -2.73
N LEU A 17 -3.22 -3.24 -1.71
CA LEU A 17 -3.10 -1.78 -1.84
C LEU A 17 -1.93 -1.38 -2.76
N ALA A 18 -0.82 -2.12 -2.73
CA ALA A 18 0.29 -1.90 -3.64
C ALA A 18 -0.12 -2.14 -5.11
N CYS A 19 -0.90 -3.18 -5.37
CA CYS A 19 -1.48 -3.43 -6.69
C CYS A 19 -2.38 -2.27 -7.16
N ALA A 20 -3.16 -1.67 -6.27
CA ALA A 20 -3.94 -0.45 -6.55
C ALA A 20 -3.04 0.75 -6.93
N GLY A 21 -1.89 0.91 -6.27
CA GLY A 21 -0.88 1.91 -6.64
C GLY A 21 -0.27 1.65 -8.02
N LEU A 22 0.08 0.39 -8.31
CA LEU A 22 0.60 -0.03 -9.61
C LEU A 22 -0.42 0.16 -10.74
N ALA A 23 -1.70 -0.10 -10.47
CA ALA A 23 -2.77 0.17 -11.42
C ALA A 23 -2.86 1.65 -11.80
N TRP A 24 -2.71 2.53 -10.81
CA TRP A 24 -2.68 3.97 -11.05
C TRP A 24 -1.44 4.42 -11.84
N LEU A 25 -0.26 3.90 -11.49
CA LEU A 25 0.97 4.19 -12.24
C LEU A 25 0.87 3.71 -13.70
N ALA A 26 0.29 2.54 -13.94
CA ALA A 26 0.07 2.02 -15.28
C ALA A 26 -0.86 2.92 -16.10
N ASP A 27 -2.01 3.33 -15.54
CA ASP A 27 -2.97 4.22 -16.20
C ASP A 27 -2.40 5.61 -16.51
N ARG A 28 -1.46 6.11 -15.69
CA ARG A 28 -0.76 7.38 -15.97
C ARG A 28 0.11 7.32 -17.23
N VAL A 29 0.69 6.16 -17.52
CA VAL A 29 1.59 5.98 -18.68
C VAL A 29 0.83 5.52 -19.91
N ASP A 30 -0.17 4.66 -19.73
CA ASP A 30 -1.04 4.14 -20.78
C ASP A 30 -2.51 4.24 -20.34
N PRO A 31 -3.16 5.41 -20.52
CA PRO A 31 -4.53 5.63 -20.07
C PRO A 31 -5.52 4.62 -20.64
N GLY A 32 -6.29 4.00 -19.75
CA GLY A 32 -7.26 2.97 -20.12
C GLY A 32 -6.69 1.56 -20.25
N CYS A 33 -5.40 1.36 -19.95
CA CYS A 33 -4.84 0.01 -19.86
C CYS A 33 -5.59 -0.83 -18.80
N SER A 34 -5.68 -2.12 -19.08
CA SER A 34 -6.36 -3.07 -18.20
C SER A 34 -5.38 -3.59 -17.15
N THR A 35 -5.80 -3.57 -15.89
CA THR A 35 -5.08 -4.21 -14.77
C THR A 35 -6.05 -5.05 -13.96
N GLY A 36 -5.59 -6.08 -13.27
CA GLY A 36 -6.47 -6.86 -12.41
C GLY A 36 -5.87 -8.14 -11.86
N PHE A 37 -6.65 -8.77 -11.01
CA PHE A 37 -6.32 -10.02 -10.35
C PHE A 37 -6.83 -11.21 -11.15
N LEU A 38 -6.01 -12.25 -11.20
CA LEU A 38 -6.28 -13.51 -11.85
C LEU A 38 -6.02 -14.65 -10.86
N LEU A 39 -6.95 -15.58 -10.76
CA LEU A 39 -6.79 -16.81 -9.99
C LEU A 39 -6.39 -17.95 -10.94
N SER A 40 -5.24 -18.57 -10.69
CA SER A 40 -4.75 -19.71 -11.47
C SER A 40 -4.27 -20.82 -10.54
N ALA A 41 -4.85 -22.01 -10.67
CA ALA A 41 -4.46 -23.24 -9.95
C ALA A 41 -4.38 -23.19 -8.41
N GLU A 42 -4.80 -22.08 -7.78
CA GLU A 42 -4.86 -21.73 -6.33
C GLU A 42 -4.10 -20.44 -5.99
N ASP A 43 -3.24 -19.95 -6.88
CA ASP A 43 -2.49 -18.72 -6.67
C ASP A 43 -3.22 -17.51 -7.26
N TRP A 44 -3.27 -16.44 -6.47
CA TRP A 44 -3.66 -15.14 -6.96
C TRP A 44 -2.47 -14.45 -7.59
N SER A 45 -2.70 -13.84 -8.75
CA SER A 45 -1.72 -13.00 -9.41
C SER A 45 -2.33 -11.66 -9.78
N PHE A 46 -1.51 -10.62 -9.82
CA PHE A 46 -1.87 -9.30 -10.31
C PHE A 46 -1.16 -9.04 -11.64
N GLU A 47 -1.95 -8.62 -12.62
CA GLU A 47 -1.50 -8.29 -13.96
C GLU A 47 -1.55 -6.78 -14.18
N THR A 48 -0.44 -6.22 -14.66
CA THR A 48 -0.33 -4.79 -14.98
C THR A 48 0.79 -4.50 -15.98
N SER A 49 0.75 -3.34 -16.61
CA SER A 49 1.92 -2.76 -17.28
C SER A 49 2.91 -2.26 -16.22
N PHE A 50 4.15 -2.72 -16.28
CA PHE A 50 5.16 -2.40 -15.28
C PHE A 50 6.41 -1.80 -15.92
N ASP A 51 6.90 -0.71 -15.33
CA ASP A 51 8.13 -0.02 -15.73
C ASP A 51 9.05 0.16 -14.53
N PRO A 52 9.91 -0.83 -14.21
CA PRO A 52 10.82 -0.74 -13.08
C PRO A 52 11.84 0.40 -13.24
N ALA A 53 12.25 0.73 -14.46
CA ALA A 53 13.21 1.80 -14.70
C ALA A 53 12.58 3.18 -14.43
N GLY A 54 11.35 3.39 -14.91
CA GLY A 54 10.58 4.59 -14.59
C GLY A 54 10.33 4.76 -13.09
N ILE A 55 10.01 3.67 -12.38
CA ILE A 55 9.85 3.68 -10.92
C ILE A 55 11.17 4.02 -10.23
N GLN A 56 12.30 3.43 -10.66
CA GLN A 56 13.61 3.71 -10.08
C GLN A 56 14.02 5.18 -10.26
N GLN A 57 13.73 5.76 -11.43
CA GLN A 57 13.93 7.18 -11.68
C GLN A 57 13.03 8.03 -10.77
N TRP A 58 11.76 7.66 -10.63
CA TRP A 58 10.78 8.40 -9.81
C TRP A 58 11.17 8.43 -8.32
N ILE A 59 11.60 7.30 -7.74
CA ILE A 59 12.06 7.28 -6.33
C ILE A 59 13.41 8.01 -6.15
N GLY A 60 14.09 8.39 -7.22
CA GLY A 60 15.27 9.24 -7.20
C GLY A 60 14.98 10.70 -6.80
N HIS A 61 13.72 11.15 -6.90
CA HIS A 61 13.31 12.46 -6.42
C HIS A 61 13.27 12.52 -4.88
N GLU A 62 13.43 13.71 -4.31
CA GLU A 62 13.23 13.93 -2.88
C GLU A 62 11.77 14.33 -2.60
N PRO A 63 11.13 13.73 -1.56
CA PRO A 63 9.77 14.09 -1.21
C PRO A 63 9.70 15.43 -0.49
N GLU A 64 8.81 16.28 -0.99
CA GLU A 64 8.55 17.62 -0.48
C GLU A 64 7.16 17.68 0.16
N LEU A 65 7.03 18.42 1.26
CA LEU A 65 5.74 18.61 1.94
C LEU A 65 5.36 20.08 1.85
N THR A 66 4.22 20.35 1.24
CA THR A 66 3.64 21.69 1.13
C THR A 66 2.31 21.70 1.87
N GLU A 67 2.25 22.43 3.01
CA GLU A 67 1.11 22.52 3.93
C GLU A 67 0.52 21.15 4.31
N ASP A 68 -0.36 20.61 3.46
CA ASP A 68 -1.12 19.37 3.65
C ASP A 68 -0.92 18.30 2.55
N ARG A 69 -0.04 18.54 1.59
CA ARG A 69 0.21 17.66 0.45
C ARG A 69 1.67 17.23 0.38
N LEU A 70 1.88 15.96 0.04
CA LEU A 70 3.20 15.42 -0.24
C LEU A 70 3.41 15.34 -1.74
N GLN A 71 4.53 15.85 -2.23
CA GLN A 71 4.91 15.77 -3.62
C GLN A 71 6.17 14.91 -3.78
N LEU A 72 6.16 14.02 -4.77
CA LEU A 72 7.35 13.30 -5.24
C LEU A 72 7.36 13.33 -6.77
N GLY A 73 8.26 14.15 -7.34
CA GLY A 73 8.25 14.43 -8.78
C GLY A 73 6.94 15.11 -9.21
N ASP A 74 6.20 14.47 -10.11
CA ASP A 74 4.91 14.91 -10.65
C ASP A 74 3.70 14.30 -9.92
N ILE A 75 3.93 13.47 -8.89
CA ILE A 75 2.89 12.83 -8.09
C ILE A 75 2.65 13.65 -6.83
N VAL A 76 1.37 13.97 -6.58
CA VAL A 76 0.90 14.65 -5.38
C VAL A 76 -0.03 13.72 -4.60
N LEU A 77 0.19 13.62 -3.30
CA LEU A 77 -0.53 12.74 -2.38
C LEU A 77 -1.10 13.55 -1.21
N ASP A 78 -2.34 13.27 -0.85
CA ASP A 78 -3.05 13.94 0.25
C ASP A 78 -4.19 13.10 0.87
N TRP A 79 -4.24 11.80 0.56
CA TRP A 79 -5.30 10.91 1.00
C TRP A 79 -5.53 10.84 2.52
N TRP A 80 -4.52 11.20 3.33
CA TRP A 80 -4.60 11.20 4.78
C TRP A 80 -5.21 12.49 5.36
N ASN A 81 -5.49 13.49 4.54
CA ASN A 81 -6.04 14.75 5.02
C ASN A 81 -7.45 14.54 5.59
N PRO A 82 -7.73 14.94 6.84
CA PRO A 82 -9.04 14.70 7.47
C PRO A 82 -10.19 15.52 6.85
N GLY A 83 -9.91 16.62 6.15
CA GLY A 83 -10.92 17.49 5.56
C GLY A 83 -11.41 17.03 4.19
N TRP A 84 -10.56 16.40 3.38
CA TRP A 84 -10.89 16.02 2.00
C TRP A 84 -10.17 14.77 1.48
N GLY A 85 -9.21 14.23 2.23
CA GLY A 85 -8.47 13.05 1.82
C GLY A 85 -9.41 11.86 1.68
N LEU A 86 -9.10 10.98 0.72
CA LEU A 86 -9.93 9.82 0.43
C LEU A 86 -9.92 8.78 1.56
N ASN A 87 -8.79 8.64 2.27
CA ASN A 87 -8.54 7.54 3.19
C ASN A 87 -7.94 7.99 4.56
N PRO A 88 -8.46 9.05 5.23
CA PRO A 88 -7.86 9.59 6.45
C PRO A 88 -7.81 8.57 7.60
N ALA A 89 -8.73 7.60 7.62
CA ALA A 89 -8.75 6.52 8.61
C ALA A 89 -7.49 5.62 8.54
N LEU A 90 -6.80 5.55 7.40
CA LEU A 90 -5.58 4.74 7.21
C LEU A 90 -4.29 5.48 7.54
N LYS A 91 -4.36 6.69 8.12
CA LYS A 91 -3.21 7.43 8.64
C LYS A 91 -2.65 6.78 9.92
N PHE A 92 -1.81 5.76 9.80
CA PHE A 92 -1.35 5.01 10.98
C PHE A 92 -0.14 5.59 11.72
N TRP A 93 0.53 6.59 11.15
CA TRP A 93 1.59 7.30 11.84
C TRP A 93 1.03 8.27 12.89
N ALA A 94 1.79 8.44 13.97
CA ALA A 94 1.40 9.24 15.13
C ALA A 94 2.58 10.02 15.73
N GLY A 95 2.31 10.85 16.73
CA GLY A 95 3.34 11.65 17.40
C GLY A 95 3.96 12.69 16.47
N GLN A 96 5.30 12.75 16.44
CA GLN A 96 6.07 13.71 15.62
C GLN A 96 6.24 13.26 14.16
N GLN A 97 5.71 12.09 13.77
CA GLN A 97 5.80 11.62 12.40
C GLN A 97 4.86 12.42 11.48
N THR A 98 5.39 12.81 10.33
CA THR A 98 4.65 13.46 9.25
C THR A 98 4.52 12.51 8.06
N ALA A 99 3.60 12.80 7.13
CA ALA A 99 3.53 12.07 5.87
C ALA A 99 4.89 12.10 5.13
N ARG A 100 5.59 13.25 5.17
CA ARG A 100 6.94 13.41 4.62
C ARG A 100 7.95 12.47 5.25
N SER A 101 7.98 12.38 6.58
CA SER A 101 8.96 11.52 7.25
C SER A 101 8.68 10.04 6.98
N VAL A 102 7.41 9.63 7.00
CA VAL A 102 7.04 8.23 6.74
C VAL A 102 7.34 7.84 5.30
N PHE A 103 6.86 8.64 4.34
CA PHE A 103 7.07 8.37 2.92
C PHE A 103 8.53 8.54 2.52
N GLY A 104 9.24 9.54 3.05
CA GLY A 104 10.66 9.75 2.80
C GLY A 104 11.53 8.61 3.31
N ASN A 105 11.20 8.01 4.47
CA ASN A 105 11.87 6.81 4.93
C ASN A 105 11.65 5.63 3.98
N LEU A 106 10.44 5.46 3.44
CA LEU A 106 10.13 4.42 2.46
C LEU A 106 10.87 4.63 1.15
N VAL A 107 10.88 5.85 0.61
CA VAL A 107 11.62 6.22 -0.61
C VAL A 107 13.11 5.97 -0.43
N LYS A 108 13.69 6.44 0.68
CA LYS A 108 15.11 6.23 0.98
C LYS A 108 15.45 4.74 1.06
N ALA A 109 14.63 3.95 1.74
CA ALA A 109 14.83 2.51 1.87
C ALA A 109 14.63 1.75 0.55
N ALA A 110 13.68 2.18 -0.28
CA ALA A 110 13.44 1.59 -1.60
C ALA A 110 14.65 1.75 -2.54
N ARG A 111 15.45 2.84 -2.40
CA ARG A 111 16.66 3.07 -3.21
C ARG A 111 17.76 2.03 -3.00
N ASP A 112 17.74 1.32 -1.88
CA ASP A 112 18.69 0.22 -1.60
C ASP A 112 18.31 -1.08 -2.32
N GLY A 113 17.11 -1.13 -2.92
CA GLY A 113 16.59 -2.26 -3.66
C GLY A 113 16.33 -1.95 -5.14
N GLU A 114 15.78 -2.94 -5.83
CA GLU A 114 15.40 -2.84 -7.23
C GLU A 114 13.87 -2.90 -7.35
N ALA A 115 13.28 -1.96 -8.09
CA ALA A 115 11.82 -1.89 -8.25
C ALA A 115 11.21 -3.19 -8.82
N ARG A 116 11.96 -3.96 -9.61
CA ARG A 116 11.51 -5.26 -10.13
C ARG A 116 11.23 -6.31 -9.05
N ASP A 117 11.85 -6.17 -7.88
CA ASP A 117 11.70 -7.05 -6.73
C ASP A 117 10.81 -6.42 -5.65
N TRP A 118 9.81 -5.62 -6.06
CA TRP A 118 8.99 -4.84 -5.13
C TRP A 118 8.26 -5.67 -4.05
N LEU A 119 7.96 -6.94 -4.33
CA LEU A 119 7.34 -7.88 -3.39
C LEU A 119 8.33 -8.58 -2.46
N GLY A 120 9.55 -8.82 -2.93
CA GLY A 120 10.57 -9.61 -2.22
C GLY A 120 11.56 -8.75 -1.44
N PHE A 121 11.83 -7.53 -1.90
CA PHE A 121 12.81 -6.65 -1.28
C PHE A 121 12.33 -6.19 0.09
N ALA A 122 13.10 -6.56 1.12
CA ALA A 122 12.87 -6.18 2.50
C ALA A 122 14.14 -5.58 3.12
N THR A 123 13.97 -4.51 3.91
CA THR A 123 15.05 -3.87 4.66
C THR A 123 14.53 -3.31 5.97
N ARG A 124 15.45 -2.88 6.83
CA ARG A 124 15.16 -2.41 8.18
C ARG A 124 14.96 -0.90 8.20
N ILE A 125 13.82 -0.42 8.69
CA ILE A 125 13.48 1.02 8.72
C ILE A 125 12.84 1.45 10.06
N THR A 126 12.87 2.75 10.36
CA THR A 126 12.37 3.33 11.63
C THR A 126 10.94 3.87 11.54
N GLY A 127 10.35 3.95 10.35
CA GLY A 127 8.98 4.40 10.18
C GLY A 127 8.40 3.96 8.84
N ARG A 128 7.12 3.56 8.85
CA ARG A 128 6.42 2.99 7.68
C ARG A 128 4.94 3.31 7.74
N LEU A 129 4.23 3.04 6.64
CA LEU A 129 2.78 3.22 6.57
C LEU A 129 2.04 2.21 7.45
N GLY A 130 2.46 0.95 7.49
CA GLY A 130 1.93 -0.08 8.40
C GLY A 130 0.79 -0.89 7.80
N VAL A 131 0.67 -0.95 6.48
CA VAL A 131 -0.36 -1.76 5.81
C VAL A 131 0.13 -3.17 5.48
N ASP A 132 1.45 -3.40 5.47
CA ASP A 132 2.01 -4.74 5.25
C ASP A 132 2.17 -5.51 6.57
N PRO A 133 1.38 -6.57 6.82
CA PRO A 133 1.47 -7.37 8.04
C PRO A 133 2.79 -8.14 8.17
N LEU A 134 3.48 -8.46 7.06
CA LEU A 134 4.75 -9.21 7.12
C LEU A 134 5.89 -8.38 7.72
N GLY A 135 5.78 -7.05 7.68
CA GLY A 135 6.70 -6.15 8.37
C GLY A 135 6.29 -5.78 9.79
N SER A 136 5.21 -6.34 10.33
CA SER A 136 4.66 -5.96 11.65
C SER A 136 5.18 -6.85 12.78
N TRP A 137 5.68 -6.23 13.85
CA TRP A 137 5.93 -6.92 15.12
C TRP A 137 4.65 -7.02 15.94
N ASP A 138 4.48 -8.14 16.65
CA ASP A 138 3.58 -8.21 17.79
C ASP A 138 4.37 -7.86 19.08
N GLY A 139 4.06 -6.71 19.68
CA GLY A 139 4.72 -6.24 20.90
C GLY A 139 4.54 -7.18 22.10
N LEU A 140 3.46 -7.98 22.13
CA LEU A 140 3.25 -9.01 23.15
C LEU A 140 4.29 -10.13 23.07
N SER A 141 4.83 -10.39 21.88
CA SER A 141 5.81 -11.45 21.65
C SER A 141 7.24 -11.04 22.06
N LEU A 142 7.51 -9.75 22.24
CA LEU A 142 8.86 -9.24 22.52
C LEU A 142 9.13 -8.99 24.01
N GLY A 143 8.09 -8.78 24.83
CA GLY A 143 8.23 -8.57 26.29
C GLY A 143 8.78 -7.20 26.71
N TRP A 144 8.93 -6.26 25.78
CA TRP A 144 9.38 -4.88 26.02
C TRP A 144 8.71 -3.90 25.02
N SER A 145 8.71 -2.60 25.34
CA SER A 145 8.03 -1.55 24.57
C SER A 145 8.96 -0.96 23.49
N ILE A 146 8.55 -1.02 22.21
CA ILE A 146 9.29 -0.39 21.09
C ILE A 146 9.46 1.12 21.30
N ASN A 147 8.53 1.78 21.98
CA ASN A 147 8.56 3.23 22.18
C ASN A 147 9.76 3.68 23.04
N GLU A 148 10.34 2.79 23.84
CA GLU A 148 11.49 3.07 24.71
C GLU A 148 12.83 2.93 23.97
N HIS A 149 12.79 2.49 22.71
CA HIS A 149 13.98 2.19 21.92
C HIS A 149 13.86 2.80 20.51
N ALA A 150 14.17 4.11 20.41
CA ALA A 150 14.04 4.88 19.17
C ALA A 150 14.92 4.37 18.00
N ASP A 151 15.95 3.57 18.29
CA ASP A 151 16.88 3.03 17.29
C ASP A 151 16.46 1.67 16.72
N ILE A 152 15.34 1.09 17.19
CA ILE A 152 14.88 -0.21 16.70
C ILE A 152 14.33 -0.05 15.29
N GLN A 153 15.00 -0.72 14.37
CA GLN A 153 14.56 -0.82 13.00
C GLN A 153 13.67 -2.05 12.81
N ILE A 154 12.57 -1.86 12.09
CA ILE A 154 11.56 -2.87 11.81
C ILE A 154 11.79 -3.39 10.39
N LEU A 155 11.67 -4.71 10.18
CA LEU A 155 11.70 -5.27 8.83
C LEU A 155 10.49 -4.73 8.05
N CYS A 156 10.73 -4.20 6.86
CA CYS A 156 9.71 -3.60 6.02
C CYS A 156 9.98 -3.98 4.57
N ARG A 157 8.93 -4.16 3.78
CA ARG A 157 9.00 -4.20 2.31
C ARG A 157 8.69 -2.81 1.76
N PRO A 158 9.71 -1.97 1.47
CA PRO A 158 9.48 -0.55 1.25
C PRO A 158 8.62 -0.28 0.03
N TYR A 159 8.80 -1.05 -1.06
CA TYR A 159 7.99 -0.87 -2.25
C TYR A 159 6.53 -1.26 -2.05
N VAL A 160 6.23 -2.31 -1.29
CA VAL A 160 4.83 -2.68 -0.94
C VAL A 160 4.16 -1.51 -0.23
N GLU A 161 4.78 -0.99 0.82
CA GLU A 161 4.23 0.13 1.60
C GLU A 161 4.17 1.44 0.77
N LEU A 162 5.16 1.68 -0.11
CA LEU A 162 5.22 2.85 -1.00
C LEU A 162 4.10 2.82 -2.05
N PHE A 163 3.94 1.70 -2.75
CA PHE A 163 2.87 1.55 -3.73
C PHE A 163 1.50 1.54 -3.06
N ALA A 164 1.37 0.97 -1.86
CA ALA A 164 0.13 1.10 -1.10
C ALA A 164 -0.18 2.56 -0.78
N PHE A 165 0.83 3.36 -0.43
CA PHE A 165 0.68 4.81 -0.24
C PHE A 165 0.11 5.51 -1.49
N LEU A 166 0.52 5.07 -2.68
CA LEU A 166 -0.04 5.55 -3.95
C LEU A 166 -1.47 5.04 -4.19
N GLY A 167 -1.73 3.76 -3.91
CA GLY A 167 -3.05 3.15 -4.04
C GLY A 167 -4.09 3.87 -3.21
N LEU A 168 -3.73 4.31 -2.00
CA LEU A 168 -4.60 5.10 -1.13
C LEU A 168 -4.94 6.49 -1.68
N GLN A 169 -4.21 7.02 -2.66
CA GLN A 169 -4.57 8.27 -3.31
C GLN A 169 -5.82 8.13 -4.19
N VAL A 170 -6.03 6.95 -4.77
CA VAL A 170 -7.00 6.76 -5.85
C VAL A 170 -8.09 5.74 -5.53
N PHE A 171 -7.80 4.70 -4.74
CA PHE A 171 -8.76 3.66 -4.40
C PHE A 171 -9.43 3.94 -3.05
N PRO A 172 -10.78 3.97 -2.99
CA PRO A 172 -11.50 4.15 -1.73
C PRO A 172 -11.44 2.87 -0.92
N VAL A 173 -10.88 2.92 0.28
CA VAL A 173 -10.92 1.79 1.21
C VAL A 173 -12.16 1.90 2.07
N GLN A 174 -12.93 0.81 2.16
CA GLN A 174 -14.17 0.79 2.91
C GLN A 174 -13.92 0.49 4.39
N GLY A 175 -14.71 1.10 5.28
CA GLY A 175 -14.66 0.85 6.72
C GLY A 175 -13.78 1.85 7.48
N ASP A 176 -13.47 1.52 8.73
CA ASP A 176 -12.74 2.39 9.65
C ASP A 176 -11.92 1.58 10.67
N ARG A 177 -11.31 2.25 11.65
CA ARG A 177 -10.48 1.59 12.66
C ARG A 177 -11.26 0.80 13.71
N ALA A 178 -12.53 1.11 13.92
CA ALA A 178 -13.40 0.43 14.88
C ALA A 178 -13.92 -0.89 14.31
N GLU A 179 -14.40 -0.87 13.06
CA GLU A 179 -14.97 -2.04 12.39
C GLU A 179 -13.94 -2.80 11.53
N GLY A 180 -12.79 -2.20 11.25
CA GLY A 180 -11.83 -2.71 10.28
C GLY A 180 -12.16 -2.27 8.85
N PHE A 181 -11.27 -2.67 7.95
CA PHE A 181 -11.29 -2.24 6.55
C PHE A 181 -11.65 -3.41 5.63
N ARG A 182 -12.32 -3.09 4.52
CA ARG A 182 -12.69 -4.04 3.48
C ARG A 182 -12.17 -3.59 2.13
N TYR A 183 -11.82 -4.57 1.31
CA TYR A 183 -11.46 -4.39 -0.08
C TYR A 183 -11.88 -5.60 -0.89
N HIS A 184 -12.09 -5.40 -2.18
CA HIS A 184 -12.38 -6.46 -3.13
C HIS A 184 -11.28 -6.49 -4.19
N LEU A 185 -10.90 -7.69 -4.60
CA LEU A 185 -10.09 -7.83 -5.81
C LEU A 185 -10.95 -7.46 -7.02
N TRP A 186 -10.33 -7.21 -8.16
CA TRP A 186 -11.04 -6.91 -9.40
C TRP A 186 -10.49 -7.74 -10.56
N HIS A 187 -11.38 -8.20 -11.43
CA HIS A 187 -11.00 -8.79 -12.71
C HIS A 187 -10.43 -7.72 -13.64
N PRO A 188 -9.58 -8.07 -14.62
CA PRO A 188 -8.95 -7.13 -15.55
C PRO A 188 -9.92 -6.03 -16.04
N ALA A 189 -9.58 -4.79 -15.72
CA ALA A 189 -10.37 -3.62 -16.08
C ALA A 189 -9.51 -2.34 -16.13
N PRO A 190 -9.95 -1.30 -16.87
CA PRO A 190 -9.40 0.05 -16.76
C PRO A 190 -9.52 0.62 -15.34
N LEU A 191 -8.63 1.55 -14.97
CA LEU A 191 -8.53 2.10 -13.61
C LEU A 191 -9.88 2.55 -13.03
N THR A 192 -10.71 3.25 -13.80
CA THR A 192 -12.03 3.72 -13.34
C THR A 192 -12.95 2.57 -12.91
N LEU A 193 -12.95 1.46 -13.67
CA LEU A 193 -13.76 0.29 -13.33
C LEU A 193 -13.13 -0.54 -12.20
N ALA A 194 -11.79 -0.60 -12.15
CA ALA A 194 -11.07 -1.22 -11.03
C ALA A 194 -11.41 -0.54 -9.70
N ARG A 195 -11.49 0.80 -9.65
CA ARG A 195 -11.86 1.56 -8.45
C ARG A 195 -13.28 1.24 -7.96
N LEU A 196 -14.23 1.07 -8.88
CA LEU A 196 -15.59 0.64 -8.55
C LEU A 196 -15.58 -0.79 -8.02
N ALA A 197 -14.91 -1.70 -8.73
CA ALA A 197 -14.81 -3.11 -8.36
C ALA A 197 -14.16 -3.30 -6.97
N TYR A 198 -13.15 -2.51 -6.64
CA TYR A 198 -12.49 -2.50 -5.33
C TYR A 198 -13.44 -2.15 -4.18
N ALA A 199 -14.45 -1.33 -4.46
CA ALA A 199 -15.53 -0.99 -3.56
C ALA A 199 -16.72 -1.98 -3.65
N ASN A 200 -16.51 -3.18 -4.17
CA ASN A 200 -17.54 -4.19 -4.44
C ASN A 200 -18.66 -3.70 -5.38
N ALA A 201 -18.35 -2.80 -6.31
CA ALA A 201 -19.33 -2.25 -7.23
C ALA A 201 -19.05 -2.68 -8.68
N GLY A 202 -20.09 -3.20 -9.33
CA GLY A 202 -20.07 -3.55 -10.75
C GLY A 202 -19.52 -4.95 -11.05
N ARG A 203 -19.65 -5.36 -12.31
CA ARG A 203 -19.36 -6.73 -12.77
C ARG A 203 -17.90 -7.17 -12.68
N HIS A 204 -16.98 -6.21 -12.49
CA HIS A 204 -15.56 -6.51 -12.39
C HIS A 204 -15.14 -6.83 -10.94
N ALA A 205 -16.02 -6.63 -9.95
CA ALA A 205 -15.76 -7.01 -8.57
C ALA A 205 -15.48 -8.51 -8.46
N GLY A 206 -14.41 -8.84 -7.77
CA GLY A 206 -14.04 -10.18 -7.36
C GLY A 206 -14.36 -10.40 -5.88
N PRO A 207 -13.81 -11.48 -5.28
CA PRO A 207 -14.02 -11.77 -3.88
C PRO A 207 -13.54 -10.64 -2.96
N GLY A 208 -14.10 -10.60 -1.76
CA GLY A 208 -13.82 -9.58 -0.76
C GLY A 208 -12.97 -10.10 0.40
N TRP A 209 -12.19 -9.20 1.00
CA TRP A 209 -11.39 -9.45 2.18
C TRP A 209 -11.60 -8.36 3.22
N ARG A 210 -11.50 -8.74 4.49
CA ARG A 210 -11.58 -7.83 5.64
C ARG A 210 -10.34 -7.94 6.50
N THR A 211 -9.78 -6.81 6.87
CA THR A 211 -8.67 -6.69 7.82
C THR A 211 -9.07 -5.79 9.00
N VAL A 212 -8.37 -5.93 10.12
CA VAL A 212 -8.52 -5.09 11.30
C VAL A 212 -7.18 -4.49 11.67
N THR A 213 -7.19 -3.43 12.47
CA THR A 213 -5.95 -2.83 12.96
C THR A 213 -5.39 -3.57 14.18
N GLY A 214 -4.08 -3.77 14.21
CA GLY A 214 -3.31 -4.09 15.42
C GLY A 214 -2.58 -2.87 15.97
N LYS A 215 -1.99 -3.02 17.16
CA LYS A 215 -1.11 -2.01 17.76
C LYS A 215 0.16 -2.65 18.31
N ALA A 216 1.28 -1.95 18.18
CA ALA A 216 2.54 -2.25 18.84
C ALA A 216 3.12 -0.93 19.39
N GLY A 217 2.97 -0.72 20.70
CA GLY A 217 3.22 0.60 21.29
C GLY A 217 2.26 1.65 20.74
N SER A 218 2.78 2.76 20.23
CA SER A 218 1.99 3.81 19.55
C SER A 218 1.72 3.51 18.07
N ASN A 219 2.40 2.51 17.49
CA ASN A 219 2.27 2.18 16.07
C ASN A 219 0.98 1.39 15.82
N THR A 220 0.20 1.84 14.85
CA THR A 220 -0.96 1.10 14.33
C THR A 220 -0.55 0.39 13.04
N TYR A 221 -1.07 -0.81 12.80
CA TYR A 221 -0.80 -1.55 11.57
C TYR A 221 -2.00 -2.41 11.17
N LEU A 222 -2.07 -2.85 9.91
CA LEU A 222 -3.08 -3.82 9.46
C LEU A 222 -2.63 -5.25 9.78
N LYS A 223 -3.55 -6.06 10.30
CA LYS A 223 -3.37 -7.50 10.44
C LYS A 223 -3.62 -8.20 9.10
N PRO A 224 -3.20 -9.47 8.94
CA PRO A 224 -3.65 -10.29 7.82
C PRO A 224 -5.18 -10.26 7.69
N ALA A 225 -5.64 -10.10 6.45
CA ALA A 225 -7.05 -10.08 6.11
C ALA A 225 -7.62 -11.49 6.05
N VAL A 226 -8.92 -11.60 6.29
CA VAL A 226 -9.69 -12.84 6.12
C VAL A 226 -10.70 -12.67 5.00
N PRO A 227 -11.03 -13.72 4.24
CA PRO A 227 -12.10 -13.65 3.24
C PRO A 227 -13.42 -13.22 3.87
N ILE A 228 -14.17 -12.35 3.18
CA ILE A 228 -15.53 -12.01 3.56
C ILE A 228 -16.40 -13.19 3.13
N GLN A 229 -17.04 -13.85 4.10
CA GLN A 229 -18.09 -14.82 3.81
C GLN A 229 -19.35 -14.05 3.46
N GLU A 230 -19.84 -14.24 2.23
CA GLU A 230 -21.16 -13.76 1.79
C GLU A 230 -22.29 -14.67 2.29
#